data_AF-M2AAU3-F1
#
_entry.id   AF-M2AAU3-F1
#
_cell.length_a   1.000
_cell.length_b   1.000
_cell.length_c   1.000
_cell.angle_alpha   90.00
_cell.angle_beta   90.00
_cell.angle_gamma   90.00
#
_symmetry.space_group_name_H-M   'P 1'
#
loop_
_entity.id
_entity.type
_entity.pdbx_description
1 polymer ?
#
loop_
_entity_poly.entity_id
_entity_poly.type
_entity_poly.pdbx_seq_one_letter_code
_entity_poly.pdbx_strand_id
1 'polypeptide(L)'
;MAYTNEALGKALEDLTVAYNNFIEQAKNAAIAAMGDTVITQIKQDAKDHISAELAAQKTALEQAIENAKIAINNSSTQAHTTLQQAAATASGELTAATEAKKLELSALIQTAEEALQEKVNEAKSYIDAQLQEAMATAESKLLAKVNSKFIEHYQKGYLQMPGMPSPLEDTSMHYEGYSWYEVNYDGNFFRTKGRNAKAFSAKKLTKENIENGTYIFQDDEQGDAIRNITGTFGTQGNDISNSADGAFYPKRRGHTERGYSEYTYWLNEVGLDFSKIEGLPIAEENRSRNLTFAFWVLIKNE
;
A
#
# COMPACT_ATOMS: atom_id res chain seq x y z
N MET A 1 -5.93 -148.02 -103.26
CA MET A 1 -4.91 -147.13 -103.85
C MET A 1 -3.75 -147.06 -102.87
N ALA A 2 -2.63 -147.71 -103.19
CA ALA A 2 -1.49 -147.78 -102.28
C ALA A 2 -0.75 -146.45 -102.32
N TYR A 3 -0.79 -145.68 -101.23
CA TYR A 3 0.10 -144.54 -101.06
C TYR A 3 1.55 -145.05 -101.16
N THR A 4 2.35 -144.46 -102.04
CA THR A 4 3.78 -144.77 -102.15
C THR A 4 4.50 -144.30 -100.88
N ASN A 5 5.61 -144.95 -100.49
CA ASN A 5 6.41 -144.53 -99.33
C ASN A 5 6.81 -143.04 -99.38
N GLU A 6 6.91 -142.46 -100.57
CA GLU A 6 7.20 -141.04 -100.82
C GLU A 6 6.03 -140.11 -100.44
N ALA A 7 4.77 -140.52 -100.69
CA ALA A 7 3.58 -139.76 -100.30
C ALA A 7 3.36 -139.78 -98.77
N LEU A 8 3.67 -140.90 -98.12
CA LEU A 8 3.68 -141.03 -96.65
C LEU A 8 4.80 -140.20 -96.01
N GLY A 9 5.99 -140.16 -96.62
CA GLY A 9 7.10 -139.31 -96.17
C GLY A 9 6.74 -137.82 -96.24
N LYS A 10 6.12 -137.38 -97.34
CA LYS A 10 5.70 -135.98 -97.50
C LYS A 10 4.56 -135.57 -96.56
N ALA A 11 3.60 -136.46 -96.32
CA ALA A 11 2.55 -136.22 -95.32
C ALA A 11 3.11 -136.10 -93.89
N LEU A 12 4.14 -136.88 -93.56
CA LEU A 12 4.83 -136.78 -92.26
C LEU A 12 5.62 -135.46 -92.14
N GLU A 13 6.25 -135.02 -93.23
CA GLU A 13 6.96 -133.74 -93.31
C GLU A 13 5.99 -132.56 -93.18
N ASP A 14 4.87 -132.56 -93.92
CA ASP A 14 3.82 -131.54 -93.84
C ASP A 14 3.17 -131.51 -92.43
N LEU A 15 2.97 -132.67 -91.79
CA LEU A 15 2.48 -132.76 -90.42
C LEU A 15 3.49 -132.18 -89.43
N THR A 16 4.79 -132.42 -89.64
CA THR A 16 5.88 -131.89 -88.82
C THR A 16 5.95 -130.37 -88.95
N VAL A 17 5.83 -129.83 -90.18
CA VAL A 17 5.77 -128.39 -90.45
C VAL A 17 4.53 -127.77 -89.81
N ALA A 18 3.36 -128.39 -89.94
CA ALA A 18 2.12 -127.91 -89.32
C ALA A 18 2.21 -127.91 -87.80
N TYR A 19 2.80 -128.94 -87.20
CA TYR A 19 3.03 -129.02 -85.76
C TYR A 19 4.00 -127.94 -85.29
N ASN A 20 5.13 -127.76 -85.99
CA ASN A 20 6.09 -126.71 -85.65
C ASN A 20 5.47 -125.31 -85.77
N ASN A 21 4.71 -125.04 -86.84
CA ASN A 21 3.96 -123.78 -87.00
C ASN A 21 2.92 -123.58 -85.89
N PHE A 22 2.21 -124.63 -85.49
CA PHE A 22 1.27 -124.57 -84.37
C PHE A 22 1.98 -124.25 -83.05
N ILE A 23 3.10 -124.92 -82.75
CA ILE A 23 3.90 -124.64 -81.56
C ILE A 23 4.42 -123.20 -81.56
N GLU A 24 4.89 -122.70 -82.71
CA GLU A 24 5.39 -121.34 -82.84
C GLU A 24 4.26 -120.30 -82.68
N GLN A 25 3.10 -120.50 -83.31
CA GLN A 25 1.95 -119.62 -83.16
C GLN A 25 1.36 -119.66 -81.76
N ALA A 26 1.25 -120.85 -81.14
CA ALA A 26 0.80 -121.00 -79.77
C ALA A 26 1.77 -120.33 -78.79
N LYS A 27 3.08 -120.45 -79.01
CA LYS A 27 4.11 -119.74 -78.24
C LYS A 27 3.98 -118.23 -78.39
N ASN A 28 3.82 -117.72 -79.61
CA ASN A 28 3.68 -116.29 -79.86
C ASN A 28 2.39 -115.72 -79.27
N ALA A 29 1.27 -116.45 -79.36
CA ALA A 29 0.00 -116.07 -78.75
C ALA A 29 0.08 -116.10 -77.20
N ALA A 30 0.75 -117.10 -76.63
CA ALA A 30 1.00 -117.16 -75.19
C ALA A 30 1.90 -116.01 -74.71
N ILE A 31 2.96 -115.67 -75.45
CA ILE A 31 3.83 -114.52 -75.16
C ILE A 31 3.04 -113.21 -75.22
N ALA A 32 2.19 -113.02 -76.23
CA ALA A 32 1.36 -111.82 -76.35
C ALA A 32 0.33 -111.69 -75.21
N ALA A 33 -0.40 -112.77 -74.90
CA ALA A 33 -1.37 -112.79 -73.81
C ALA A 33 -0.74 -112.57 -72.43
N MET A 34 0.44 -113.16 -72.19
CA MET A 34 1.23 -112.87 -70.99
C MET A 34 1.70 -111.40 -70.96
N GLY A 35 2.13 -110.84 -72.09
CA GLY A 35 2.51 -109.43 -72.22
C GLY A 35 1.39 -108.46 -71.85
N ASP A 36 0.19 -108.66 -72.39
CA ASP A 36 -0.98 -107.80 -72.11
C ASP A 36 -1.44 -107.90 -70.64
N THR A 37 -1.38 -109.09 -70.05
CA THR A 37 -1.68 -109.32 -68.63
C THR A 37 -0.69 -108.58 -67.73
N VAL A 38 0.62 -108.70 -68.04
CA VAL A 38 1.68 -108.00 -67.30
C VAL A 38 1.53 -106.48 -67.43
N ILE A 39 1.25 -105.95 -68.62
CA ILE A 39 1.04 -104.50 -68.82
C ILE A 39 -0.17 -104.01 -68.02
N THR A 40 -1.25 -104.77 -67.99
CA THR A 40 -2.46 -104.41 -67.24
C THR A 40 -2.19 -104.40 -65.73
N GLN A 41 -1.48 -105.41 -65.21
CA GLN A 41 -1.09 -105.46 -63.82
C GLN A 41 -0.17 -104.29 -63.44
N ILE A 42 0.84 -103.98 -64.26
CA ILE A 42 1.73 -102.84 -64.03
C ILE A 42 0.95 -101.53 -63.97
N LYS A 43 -0.03 -101.32 -64.85
CA LYS A 43 -0.88 -100.12 -64.83
C LYS A 43 -1.73 -100.05 -63.55
N GLN A 44 -2.27 -101.19 -63.12
CA GLN A 44 -3.08 -101.26 -61.91
C GLN A 44 -2.23 -101.00 -60.66
N ASP A 45 -1.08 -101.67 -60.52
CA ASP A 45 -0.14 -101.47 -59.42
C ASP A 45 0.37 -100.02 -59.38
N ALA A 46 0.70 -99.44 -60.54
CA ALA A 46 1.12 -98.04 -60.63
C ALA A 46 -0.01 -97.08 -60.19
N LYS A 47 -1.25 -97.35 -60.60
CA LYS A 47 -2.42 -96.55 -60.20
C LYS A 47 -2.69 -96.64 -58.69
N ASP A 48 -2.58 -97.83 -58.12
CA ASP A 48 -2.80 -98.07 -56.69
C ASP A 48 -1.68 -97.41 -55.87
N HIS A 49 -0.43 -97.53 -56.33
CA HIS A 49 0.72 -96.85 -55.71
C HIS A 49 0.57 -95.32 -55.76
N ILE A 50 0.23 -94.74 -56.92
CA ILE A 50 0.04 -93.28 -57.07
C ILE A 50 -1.12 -92.80 -56.17
N SER A 51 -2.21 -93.57 -56.08
CA SER A 51 -3.37 -93.20 -55.26
C SER A 51 -3.03 -93.24 -53.77
N ALA A 52 -2.30 -94.26 -53.31
CA ALA A 52 -1.85 -94.38 -51.93
C ALA A 52 -0.87 -93.25 -51.56
N GLU A 53 0.10 -92.95 -52.42
CA GLU A 53 1.07 -91.88 -52.22
C GLU A 53 0.39 -90.50 -52.19
N LEU A 54 -0.57 -90.25 -53.10
CA LEU A 54 -1.34 -89.00 -53.11
C LEU A 54 -2.18 -88.84 -51.84
N ALA A 55 -2.79 -89.92 -51.34
CA ALA A 55 -3.54 -89.89 -50.09
C ALA A 55 -2.64 -89.58 -48.89
N ALA A 56 -1.46 -90.22 -48.82
CA ALA A 56 -0.48 -89.97 -47.76
C ALA A 56 0.03 -88.52 -47.78
N GLN A 57 0.40 -88.00 -48.97
CA GLN A 57 0.85 -86.63 -49.13
C GLN A 57 -0.24 -85.61 -48.77
N LYS A 58 -1.50 -85.89 -49.15
CA LYS A 58 -2.64 -85.04 -48.78
C LYS A 58 -2.81 -84.98 -47.26
N THR A 59 -2.81 -86.13 -46.58
CA THR A 59 -2.92 -86.17 -45.11
C THR A 59 -1.74 -85.47 -44.43
N ALA A 60 -0.51 -85.65 -44.92
CA ALA A 60 0.66 -84.96 -44.39
C ALA A 60 0.56 -83.43 -44.56
N LEU A 61 0.06 -82.96 -45.71
CA LEU A 61 -0.14 -81.54 -45.97
C LEU A 61 -1.24 -80.95 -45.08
N GLU A 62 -2.36 -81.65 -44.90
CA GLU A 62 -3.44 -81.25 -44.00
C GLU A 62 -2.94 -81.10 -42.55
N GLN A 63 -2.15 -82.05 -42.06
CA GLN A 63 -1.52 -81.98 -40.74
C GLN A 63 -0.52 -80.82 -40.63
N ALA A 64 0.31 -80.61 -41.65
CA ALA A 64 1.26 -79.50 -41.67
C ALA A 64 0.56 -78.14 -41.64
N ILE A 65 -0.53 -77.98 -42.39
CA ILE A 65 -1.35 -76.76 -42.41
C ILE A 65 -1.97 -76.53 -41.02
N GLU A 66 -2.52 -77.57 -40.39
CA GLU A 66 -3.14 -77.41 -39.08
C GLU A 66 -2.11 -77.04 -37.99
N ASN A 67 -0.94 -77.69 -38.01
CA ASN A 67 0.16 -77.34 -37.13
C ASN A 67 0.64 -75.89 -37.36
N ALA A 68 0.72 -75.44 -38.62
CA ALA A 68 1.09 -74.07 -38.95
C ALA A 68 0.06 -73.05 -38.43
N LYS A 69 -1.25 -73.33 -38.55
CA LYS A 69 -2.29 -72.47 -37.96
C LYS A 69 -2.16 -72.36 -36.45
N ILE A 70 -1.93 -73.47 -35.76
CA ILE A 70 -1.75 -73.49 -34.30
C ILE A 70 -0.52 -72.64 -33.92
N ALA A 71 0.60 -72.82 -34.61
CA ALA A 71 1.82 -72.06 -34.36
C ALA A 71 1.63 -70.54 -34.58
N ILE A 72 0.92 -70.15 -35.64
CA ILE A 72 0.58 -68.75 -35.93
C ILE A 72 -0.33 -68.18 -34.84
N ASN A 73 -1.39 -68.90 -34.45
CA ASN A 73 -2.31 -68.45 -33.40
C ASN A 73 -1.62 -68.27 -32.04
N ASN A 74 -0.75 -69.20 -31.67
CA ASN A 74 0.03 -69.11 -30.44
C ASN A 74 0.99 -67.91 -30.48
N SER A 75 1.69 -67.73 -31.61
CA SER A 75 2.60 -66.58 -31.81
C SER A 75 1.85 -65.25 -31.76
N SER A 76 0.67 -65.17 -32.39
CA SER A 76 -0.19 -63.98 -32.37
C SER A 76 -0.69 -63.67 -30.97
N THR A 77 -1.09 -64.69 -30.20
CA THR A 77 -1.56 -64.53 -28.82
C THR A 77 -0.42 -64.02 -27.93
N GLN A 78 0.76 -64.62 -28.05
CA GLN A 78 1.94 -64.20 -27.30
C GLN A 78 2.31 -62.74 -27.63
N ALA A 79 2.36 -62.39 -28.92
CA ALA A 79 2.63 -61.02 -29.34
C ALA A 79 1.60 -60.02 -28.79
N HIS A 80 0.31 -60.39 -28.80
CA HIS A 80 -0.75 -59.56 -28.23
C HIS A 80 -0.55 -59.34 -26.73
N THR A 81 -0.29 -60.39 -25.97
CA THR A 81 -0.03 -60.28 -24.51
C THR A 81 1.20 -59.45 -24.22
N THR A 82 2.30 -59.63 -24.95
CA THR A 82 3.51 -58.83 -24.77
C THR A 82 3.27 -57.36 -25.06
N LEU A 83 2.54 -57.03 -26.14
CA LEU A 83 2.19 -55.64 -26.46
C LEU A 83 1.26 -55.02 -25.42
N GLN A 84 0.28 -55.78 -24.90
CA GLN A 84 -0.62 -55.31 -23.86
C GLN A 84 0.13 -55.01 -22.55
N GLN A 85 1.07 -55.87 -22.16
CA GLN A 85 1.92 -55.67 -20.98
C GLN A 85 2.82 -54.44 -21.16
N ALA A 86 3.49 -54.32 -22.31
CA ALA A 86 4.33 -53.16 -22.60
C ALA A 86 3.54 -51.84 -22.57
N ALA A 87 2.33 -51.83 -23.14
CA ALA A 87 1.44 -50.67 -23.10
C ALA A 87 1.01 -50.31 -21.67
N ALA A 88 0.68 -51.30 -20.85
CA ALA A 88 0.31 -51.08 -19.45
C ALA A 88 1.49 -50.51 -18.64
N THR A 89 2.70 -51.05 -18.83
CA THR A 89 3.92 -50.53 -18.19
C THR A 89 4.19 -49.09 -18.61
N ALA A 90 4.17 -48.79 -19.91
CA ALA A 90 4.41 -47.43 -20.42
C ALA A 90 3.36 -46.44 -19.89
N SER A 91 2.09 -46.85 -19.81
CA SER A 91 1.02 -46.02 -19.23
C SER A 91 1.25 -45.74 -17.74
N GLY A 92 1.73 -46.73 -16.98
CA GLY A 92 2.06 -46.57 -15.56
C GLY A 92 3.23 -45.61 -15.35
N GLU A 93 4.30 -45.78 -16.13
CA GLU A 93 5.48 -44.90 -16.09
C GLU A 93 5.13 -43.45 -16.44
N LEU A 94 4.31 -43.24 -17.48
CA LEU A 94 3.83 -41.90 -17.86
C LEU A 94 3.01 -41.24 -16.75
N THR A 95 2.15 -42.01 -16.09
CA THR A 95 1.34 -41.52 -14.97
C THR A 95 2.22 -41.10 -13.80
N ALA A 96 3.18 -41.94 -13.43
CA ALA A 96 4.12 -41.64 -12.35
C ALA A 96 4.97 -40.40 -12.65
N ALA A 97 5.47 -40.27 -13.88
CA ALA A 97 6.24 -39.10 -14.31
C ALA A 97 5.40 -37.82 -14.27
N THR A 98 4.12 -37.89 -14.67
CA THR A 98 3.20 -36.75 -14.66
C THR A 98 2.93 -36.27 -13.24
N GLU A 99 2.63 -37.18 -12.30
CA GLU A 99 2.40 -36.82 -10.91
C GLU A 99 3.67 -36.27 -10.22
N ALA A 100 4.84 -36.84 -10.51
CA ALA A 100 6.11 -36.31 -10.02
C ALA A 100 6.34 -34.86 -10.50
N LYS A 101 6.09 -34.58 -11.78
CA LYS A 101 6.22 -33.22 -12.34
C LYS A 101 5.20 -32.24 -11.79
N LYS A 102 3.98 -32.70 -11.48
CA LYS A 102 2.95 -31.89 -10.82
C LYS A 102 3.38 -31.49 -9.41
N LEU A 103 3.97 -32.40 -8.64
CA LEU A 103 4.49 -32.09 -7.30
C LEU A 103 5.67 -31.10 -7.36
N GLU A 104 6.60 -31.29 -8.29
CA GLU A 104 7.73 -30.37 -8.50
C GLU A 104 7.25 -28.97 -8.87
N LEU A 105 6.26 -28.86 -9.77
CA LEU A 105 5.67 -27.58 -10.15
C LEU A 105 4.98 -26.88 -8.97
N SER A 106 4.20 -27.62 -8.17
CA SER A 106 3.54 -27.07 -6.98
C SER A 106 4.56 -26.52 -5.97
N ALA A 107 5.68 -27.23 -5.75
CA ALA A 107 6.74 -26.75 -4.87
C ALA A 107 7.39 -25.46 -5.38
N LEU A 108 7.67 -25.38 -6.70
CA LEU A 108 8.21 -24.17 -7.32
C LEU A 108 7.25 -22.98 -7.21
N ILE A 109 5.95 -23.20 -7.38
CA ILE A 109 4.93 -22.15 -7.21
C ILE A 109 4.93 -21.64 -5.78
N GLN A 110 4.93 -22.54 -4.79
CA GLN A 110 4.94 -22.15 -3.39
C GLN A 110 6.18 -21.32 -3.02
N THR A 111 7.37 -21.73 -3.46
CA THR A 111 8.60 -20.96 -3.23
C THR A 111 8.55 -19.57 -3.89
N ALA A 112 7.97 -19.48 -5.09
CA ALA A 112 7.80 -18.19 -5.76
C ALA A 112 6.80 -17.27 -5.04
N GLU A 113 5.71 -17.82 -4.51
CA GLU A 113 4.72 -17.09 -3.70
C GLU A 113 5.34 -16.55 -2.41
N GLU A 114 6.11 -17.37 -1.70
CA GLU A 114 6.81 -16.97 -0.46
C GLU A 114 7.81 -15.84 -0.73
N ALA A 115 8.64 -15.96 -1.78
CA ALA A 115 9.59 -14.93 -2.15
C ALA A 115 8.91 -13.60 -2.58
N LEU A 116 7.78 -13.69 -3.29
CA LEU A 116 7.00 -12.51 -3.66
C LEU A 116 6.39 -11.84 -2.42
N GLN A 117 5.86 -12.63 -1.48
CA GLN A 117 5.28 -12.12 -0.25
C GLN A 117 6.32 -11.39 0.62
N GLU A 118 7.54 -11.93 0.68
CA GLU A 118 8.67 -11.26 1.35
C GLU A 118 8.97 -9.90 0.71
N LYS A 119 9.09 -9.84 -0.62
CA LYS A 119 9.34 -8.57 -1.33
C LYS A 119 8.23 -7.55 -1.15
N VAL A 120 6.97 -8.00 -1.11
CA VAL A 120 5.82 -7.13 -0.81
C VAL A 120 5.90 -6.57 0.61
N ASN A 121 6.27 -7.38 1.59
CA ASN A 121 6.40 -6.96 2.98
C ASN A 121 7.56 -5.96 3.16
N GLU A 122 8.71 -6.21 2.52
CA GLU A 122 9.84 -5.28 2.49
C GLU A 122 9.44 -3.92 1.89
N ALA A 123 8.76 -3.93 0.73
CA ALA A 123 8.30 -2.72 0.07
C ALA A 123 7.30 -1.93 0.94
N LYS A 124 6.37 -2.63 1.60
CA LYS A 124 5.42 -2.01 2.53
C LYS A 124 6.14 -1.34 3.70
N SER A 125 7.08 -2.04 4.35
CA SER A 125 7.85 -1.46 5.45
C SER A 125 8.66 -0.24 5.03
N TYR A 126 9.24 -0.26 3.82
CA TYR A 126 9.97 0.88 3.28
C TYR A 126 9.04 2.07 3.05
N ILE A 127 7.88 1.86 2.43
CA ILE A 127 6.88 2.91 2.19
C ILE A 127 6.37 3.50 3.51
N ASP A 128 6.07 2.67 4.50
CA ASP A 128 5.59 3.11 5.81
C ASP A 128 6.64 3.99 6.51
N ALA A 129 7.92 3.60 6.46
CA ALA A 129 9.01 4.41 7.02
C ALA A 129 9.16 5.77 6.30
N GLN A 130 9.13 5.78 4.97
CA GLN A 130 9.21 7.00 4.18
C GLN A 130 8.01 7.94 4.43
N LEU A 131 6.81 7.37 4.61
CA LEU A 131 5.62 8.14 4.93
C LEU A 131 5.71 8.78 6.32
N GLN A 132 6.17 8.04 7.32
CA GLN A 132 6.37 8.57 8.68
C GLN A 132 7.39 9.72 8.69
N GLU A 133 8.52 9.56 7.99
CA GLU A 133 9.54 10.61 7.86
C GLU A 133 9.00 11.86 7.15
N ALA A 134 8.24 11.67 6.07
CA ALA A 134 7.62 12.76 5.33
C ALA A 134 6.57 13.50 6.18
N MET A 135 5.77 12.77 6.96
CA MET A 135 4.79 13.35 7.89
C MET A 135 5.47 14.15 8.99
N ALA A 136 6.46 13.59 9.68
CA ALA A 136 7.21 14.30 10.72
C ALA A 136 7.88 15.57 10.19
N THR A 137 8.44 15.50 8.97
CA THR A 137 9.02 16.65 8.28
C THR A 137 7.97 17.70 7.95
N ALA A 138 6.78 17.30 7.49
CA ALA A 138 5.69 18.20 7.17
C ALA A 138 5.12 18.89 8.41
N GLU A 139 4.92 18.14 9.50
CA GLU A 139 4.48 18.65 10.80
C GLU A 139 5.47 19.68 11.36
N SER A 140 6.77 19.36 11.33
CA SER A 140 7.83 20.28 11.76
C SER A 140 7.83 21.58 10.94
N LYS A 141 7.73 21.49 9.60
CA LYS A 141 7.65 22.67 8.72
C LYS A 141 6.38 23.49 8.96
N LEU A 142 5.24 22.83 9.19
CA LEU A 142 3.99 23.50 9.49
C LEU A 142 4.07 24.24 10.82
N LEU A 143 4.56 23.58 11.87
CA LEU A 143 4.77 24.18 13.19
C LEU A 143 5.70 25.39 13.11
N ALA A 144 6.83 25.27 12.42
CA ALA A 144 7.76 26.38 12.21
C ALA A 144 7.09 27.57 11.50
N LYS A 145 6.29 27.32 10.47
CA LYS A 145 5.56 28.36 9.73
C LYS A 145 4.48 29.03 10.58
N VAL A 146 3.74 28.25 11.36
CA VAL A 146 2.71 28.74 12.29
C VAL A 146 3.36 29.59 13.38
N ASN A 147 4.41 29.09 14.03
CA ASN A 147 5.17 29.82 15.03
C ASN A 147 5.75 31.11 14.47
N SER A 148 6.30 31.11 13.26
CA SER A 148 6.78 32.33 12.60
C SER A 148 5.68 33.40 12.47
N LYS A 149 4.43 33.01 12.20
CA LYS A 149 3.31 33.97 12.09
C LYS A 149 2.88 34.50 13.44
N PHE A 150 2.85 33.67 14.48
CA PHE A 150 2.58 34.12 15.84
C PHE A 150 3.69 35.01 16.37
N ILE A 151 4.96 34.67 16.15
CA ILE A 151 6.11 35.51 16.48
C ILE A 151 5.98 36.89 15.81
N GLU A 152 5.74 36.94 14.49
CA GLU A 152 5.52 38.21 13.75
C GLU A 152 4.37 39.04 14.33
N HIS A 153 3.32 38.39 14.86
CA HIS A 153 2.20 39.06 15.51
C HIS A 153 2.58 39.58 16.90
N TYR A 154 3.17 38.75 17.74
CA TYR A 154 3.53 39.05 19.12
C TYR A 154 4.72 40.01 19.28
N GLN A 155 5.57 40.11 18.25
CA GLN A 155 6.54 41.20 18.14
C GLN A 155 5.88 42.59 18.06
N LYS A 156 4.58 42.67 17.71
CA LYS A 156 3.80 43.92 17.73
C LYS A 156 3.14 44.18 19.09
N GLY A 157 3.08 43.17 19.95
CA GLY A 157 2.52 43.23 21.29
C GLY A 157 1.41 42.23 21.58
N TYR A 158 1.23 41.95 22.87
CA TYR A 158 0.21 41.08 23.43
C TYR A 158 -0.42 41.77 24.65
N LEU A 159 -1.75 41.80 24.72
CA LEU A 159 -2.49 42.39 25.84
C LEU A 159 -2.96 41.28 26.77
N GLN A 160 -2.39 41.22 27.97
CA GLN A 160 -2.84 40.31 29.03
C GLN A 160 -4.03 40.95 29.76
N MET A 161 -5.19 40.30 29.67
CA MET A 161 -6.38 40.71 30.39
C MET A 161 -6.29 40.33 31.88
N PRO A 162 -6.97 41.04 32.79
CA PRO A 162 -7.05 40.65 34.19
C PRO A 162 -7.51 39.20 34.35
N GLY A 163 -6.74 38.40 35.08
CA GLY A 163 -7.02 36.98 35.33
C GLY A 163 -6.55 36.02 34.23
N MET A 164 -5.96 36.50 33.13
CA MET A 164 -5.24 35.63 32.18
C MET A 164 -3.83 35.31 32.69
N PRO A 165 -3.32 34.09 32.44
CA PRO A 165 -1.91 33.78 32.62
C PRO A 165 -1.03 34.76 31.83
N SER A 166 0.12 35.10 32.39
CA SER A 166 1.15 35.83 31.65
C SER A 166 1.76 34.93 30.57
N PRO A 167 2.32 35.50 29.49
CA PRO A 167 3.02 34.70 28.49
C PRO A 167 4.30 34.02 29.01
N LEU A 168 4.73 34.35 30.24
CA LEU A 168 5.79 33.65 30.96
C LEU A 168 5.29 32.38 31.68
N GLU A 169 3.99 32.32 31.98
CA GLU A 169 3.34 31.18 32.62
C GLU A 169 2.70 30.23 31.60
N ASP A 170 2.33 30.73 30.41
CA ASP A 170 1.75 29.93 29.33
C ASP A 170 2.82 29.34 28.42
N THR A 171 3.09 28.04 28.59
CA THR A 171 4.09 27.30 27.79
C THR A 171 3.77 27.25 26.30
N SER A 172 2.50 27.45 25.89
CA SER A 172 2.11 27.50 24.48
C SER A 172 2.57 28.80 23.79
N MET A 173 2.93 29.82 24.58
CA MET A 173 3.45 31.10 24.12
C MET A 173 4.98 31.15 24.13
N HIS A 174 5.67 30.04 24.38
CA HIS A 174 7.13 29.97 24.33
C HIS A 174 7.63 29.72 22.91
N TYR A 175 8.57 30.55 22.46
CA TYR A 175 9.17 30.46 21.14
C TYR A 175 10.70 30.40 21.28
N GLU A 176 11.32 29.36 20.71
CA GLU A 176 12.76 29.17 20.78
C GLU A 176 13.53 30.36 20.18
N GLY A 177 14.51 30.88 20.92
CA GLY A 177 15.28 32.07 20.52
C GLY A 177 14.58 33.41 20.73
N TYR A 178 13.44 33.44 21.44
CA TYR A 178 12.72 34.66 21.81
C TYR A 178 12.40 34.69 23.30
N SER A 179 12.27 35.89 23.85
CA SER A 179 11.88 36.13 25.24
C SER A 179 10.77 37.18 25.33
N TRP A 180 9.87 37.00 26.28
CA TRP A 180 8.80 37.95 26.58
C TRP A 180 9.26 39.02 27.55
N TYR A 181 8.88 40.26 27.28
CA TYR A 181 9.14 41.39 28.16
C TYR A 181 7.84 42.15 28.41
N GLU A 182 7.55 42.40 29.68
CA GLU A 182 6.49 43.32 30.07
C GLU A 182 6.93 44.74 29.74
N VAL A 183 6.07 45.48 29.04
CA VAL A 183 6.34 46.88 28.71
C VAL A 183 5.91 47.75 29.88
N ASN A 184 6.89 48.37 30.54
CA ASN A 184 6.62 49.31 31.61
C ASN A 184 6.19 50.67 31.05
N TYR A 185 4.90 50.99 31.21
CA TYR A 185 4.35 52.31 30.90
C TYR A 185 4.32 53.26 32.11
N ASP A 186 4.98 52.92 33.22
CA ASP A 186 5.07 53.74 34.45
C ASP A 186 3.70 54.17 35.00
N GLY A 187 2.73 53.25 35.00
CA GLY A 187 1.37 53.50 35.47
C GLY A 187 0.48 54.27 34.50
N ASN A 188 0.93 54.56 33.27
CA ASN A 188 0.10 55.21 32.27
C ASN A 188 -1.00 54.29 31.74
N PHE A 189 -2.22 54.83 31.72
CA PHE A 189 -3.40 54.13 31.22
C PHE A 189 -3.54 54.33 29.70
N PHE A 190 -3.75 53.24 28.97
CA PHE A 190 -4.22 53.31 27.59
C PHE A 190 -5.58 54.01 27.54
N ARG A 191 -5.63 55.18 26.91
CA ARG A 191 -6.88 55.90 26.68
C ARG A 191 -7.34 55.66 25.24
N THR A 192 -8.56 55.19 25.05
CA THR A 192 -9.22 55.28 23.74
C THR A 192 -9.36 56.76 23.36
N LYS A 193 -9.18 57.11 22.08
CA LYS A 193 -9.14 58.52 21.65
C LYS A 193 -10.38 59.30 22.12
N GLY A 194 -10.22 60.09 23.18
CA GLY A 194 -11.24 61.00 23.68
C GLY A 194 -11.28 62.29 22.85
N ARG A 195 -12.39 63.01 22.94
CA ARG A 195 -12.48 64.38 22.39
C ARG A 195 -11.46 65.24 23.17
N ASN A 196 -10.48 65.83 22.46
CA ASN A 196 -9.39 66.66 22.99
C ASN A 196 -8.17 65.94 23.63
N ALA A 197 -8.01 64.63 23.47
CA ALA A 197 -6.76 63.96 23.86
C ALA A 197 -5.64 64.30 22.84
N LYS A 198 -4.44 64.66 23.33
CA LYS A 198 -3.24 64.73 22.48
C LYS A 198 -2.97 63.34 21.89
N ALA A 199 -2.48 63.29 20.65
CA ALA A 199 -2.04 62.03 20.06
C ALA A 199 -0.88 61.44 20.88
N PHE A 200 -0.70 60.11 20.82
CA PHE A 200 0.45 59.45 21.43
C PHE A 200 1.77 60.10 20.99
N SER A 201 2.77 60.03 21.85
CA SER A 201 4.16 60.39 21.50
C SER A 201 4.56 59.76 20.17
N ALA A 202 5.30 60.52 19.35
CA ALA A 202 5.90 59.98 18.13
C ALA A 202 7.11 59.07 18.42
N LYS A 203 7.58 59.03 19.67
CA LYS A 203 8.67 58.16 20.12
C LYS A 203 8.22 56.70 20.04
N LYS A 204 9.14 55.83 19.64
CA LYS A 204 8.95 54.37 19.64
C LYS A 204 9.93 53.76 20.63
N LEU A 205 9.45 52.86 21.48
CA LEU A 205 10.33 52.08 22.36
C LEU A 205 11.29 51.26 21.51
N THR A 206 12.58 51.33 21.84
CA THR A 206 13.60 50.43 21.31
C THR A 206 13.68 49.16 22.15
N LYS A 207 14.33 48.11 21.64
CA LYS A 207 14.58 46.86 22.38
C LYS A 207 15.24 47.14 23.74
N GLU A 208 16.30 47.96 23.75
CA GLU A 208 17.02 48.33 24.97
C GLU A 208 16.13 49.07 25.98
N ASN A 209 15.20 49.92 25.51
CA ASN A 209 14.27 50.60 26.41
C ASN A 209 13.32 49.61 27.10
N ILE A 210 12.88 48.57 26.39
CA ILE A 210 11.96 47.56 26.93
C ILE A 210 12.71 46.67 27.94
N GLU A 211 13.89 46.17 27.58
CA GLU A 211 14.70 45.29 28.44
C GLU A 211 15.11 45.96 29.75
N ASN A 212 15.48 47.24 29.69
CA ASN A 212 15.90 48.00 30.86
C ASN A 212 14.74 48.68 31.61
N GLY A 213 13.49 48.46 31.18
CA GLY A 213 12.32 49.14 31.75
C GLY A 213 12.40 50.67 31.67
N THR A 214 13.10 51.21 30.68
CA THR A 214 13.32 52.65 30.50
C THR A 214 12.09 53.33 29.95
N TYR A 215 11.59 54.31 30.68
CA TYR A 215 10.39 55.04 30.34
C TYR A 215 10.73 56.34 29.59
N ILE A 216 10.46 56.38 28.27
CA ILE A 216 10.93 57.45 27.35
C ILE A 216 9.87 58.49 26.98
N PHE A 217 8.63 58.30 27.47
CA PHE A 217 7.48 59.12 27.09
C PHE A 217 7.26 60.34 27.98
N GLN A 218 8.04 60.48 29.06
CA GLN A 218 7.87 61.48 30.12
C GLN A 218 7.65 62.92 29.61
N ASP A 219 8.41 63.35 28.60
CA ASP A 219 8.31 64.73 28.07
C ASP A 219 7.08 64.98 27.18
N ASP A 220 6.49 63.92 26.62
CA ASP A 220 5.37 64.00 25.68
C ASP A 220 4.01 63.79 26.37
N GLU A 221 4.05 63.39 27.64
CA GLU A 221 2.87 63.02 28.40
C GLU A 221 2.24 64.16 29.19
N GLN A 222 0.94 64.02 29.41
CA GLN A 222 0.23 64.82 30.39
C GLN A 222 0.46 64.18 31.76
N GLY A 223 1.39 64.76 32.55
CA GLY A 223 1.76 64.26 33.88
C GLY A 223 0.60 64.18 34.88
N ASP A 224 0.90 63.65 36.07
CA ASP A 224 -0.06 63.45 37.15
C ASP A 224 -0.69 64.78 37.56
N ALA A 225 -1.97 64.92 37.26
CA ALA A 225 -2.65 66.20 37.32
C ALA A 225 -3.92 66.05 38.17
N ILE A 226 -4.00 66.83 39.24
CA ILE A 226 -5.15 66.82 40.14
C ILE A 226 -6.33 67.44 39.38
N ARG A 227 -7.54 66.93 39.55
CA ARG A 227 -8.71 67.55 38.92
C ARG A 227 -8.79 69.03 39.29
N ASN A 228 -9.15 69.92 38.36
CA ASN A 228 -9.48 71.29 38.76
C ASN A 228 -10.75 71.25 39.60
N ILE A 229 -10.60 71.33 40.92
CA ILE A 229 -11.72 71.43 41.85
C ILE A 229 -11.96 72.92 42.06
N THR A 230 -13.04 73.39 41.46
CA THR A 230 -13.56 74.74 41.71
C THR A 230 -14.77 74.65 42.63
N GLY A 231 -14.87 75.54 43.60
CA GLY A 231 -16.02 75.61 44.48
C GLY A 231 -16.03 76.89 45.28
N THR A 232 -17.08 77.10 46.08
CA THR A 232 -17.12 78.20 47.03
C THR A 232 -17.80 77.79 48.32
N PHE A 233 -17.41 78.45 49.41
CA PHE A 233 -18.11 78.36 50.69
C PHE A 233 -18.17 79.73 51.36
N GLY A 234 -19.23 79.95 52.12
CA GLY A 234 -19.42 81.18 52.88
C GLY A 234 -18.78 81.10 54.25
N THR A 235 -18.27 82.23 54.74
CA THR A 235 -17.78 82.40 56.11
C THR A 235 -18.47 83.61 56.75
N GLN A 236 -18.86 83.50 58.02
CA GLN A 236 -19.57 84.55 58.75
C GLN A 236 -18.72 85.04 59.93
N GLY A 237 -18.61 86.36 60.08
CA GLY A 237 -18.02 86.99 61.27
C GLY A 237 -16.50 86.89 61.40
N ASN A 238 -15.77 86.74 60.28
CA ASN A 238 -14.31 86.58 60.32
C ASN A 238 -13.59 87.27 59.13
N ASP A 239 -12.83 88.33 59.42
CA ASP A 239 -11.97 89.04 58.47
C ASP A 239 -10.80 88.20 57.91
N ILE A 240 -10.42 87.09 58.56
CA ILE A 240 -9.33 86.21 58.11
C ILE A 240 -9.60 85.66 56.69
N SER A 241 -10.87 85.56 56.29
CA SER A 241 -11.29 85.14 54.94
C SER A 241 -10.82 86.10 53.84
N ASN A 242 -10.59 87.37 54.17
CA ASN A 242 -10.05 88.38 53.25
C ASN A 242 -8.54 88.22 53.02
N SER A 243 -7.87 87.46 53.87
CA SER A 243 -6.44 87.13 53.80
C SER A 243 -6.17 85.75 53.18
N ALA A 244 -7.19 85.09 52.62
CA ALA A 244 -7.00 83.83 51.91
C ALA A 244 -6.10 84.04 50.67
N ASP A 245 -5.19 83.09 50.43
CA ASP A 245 -4.24 83.14 49.32
C ASP A 245 -3.99 81.73 48.73
N GLY A 246 -3.55 81.67 47.48
CA GLY A 246 -3.35 80.43 46.72
C GLY A 246 -4.66 79.78 46.28
N ALA A 247 -4.80 78.47 46.51
CA ALA A 247 -5.98 77.69 46.10
C ALA A 247 -7.29 78.21 46.72
N PHE A 248 -7.20 78.83 47.89
CA PHE A 248 -8.29 79.53 48.55
C PHE A 248 -8.10 81.02 48.35
N TYR A 249 -9.07 81.72 47.76
CA TYR A 249 -8.95 83.16 47.50
C TYR A 249 -10.22 83.91 47.90
N PRO A 250 -10.10 85.18 48.32
CA PRO A 250 -11.27 85.99 48.63
C PRO A 250 -12.06 86.25 47.35
N LYS A 251 -13.22 85.59 47.22
CA LYS A 251 -14.12 85.78 46.09
C LYS A 251 -15.07 86.94 46.33
N ARG A 252 -15.51 87.13 47.59
CA ARG A 252 -16.28 88.29 48.03
C ARG A 252 -15.81 88.76 49.41
N ARG A 253 -15.49 90.05 49.52
CA ARG A 253 -15.04 90.69 50.77
C ARG A 253 -16.21 91.37 51.48
N GLY A 254 -16.44 90.98 52.73
CA GLY A 254 -17.24 91.66 53.74
C GLY A 254 -16.32 92.24 54.84
N HIS A 255 -16.91 93.02 55.75
CA HIS A 255 -16.21 93.62 56.90
C HIS A 255 -16.54 92.81 58.18
N THR A 256 -15.97 93.13 59.37
CA THR A 256 -16.55 92.78 60.69
C THR A 256 -16.54 93.98 61.66
N GLU A 257 -17.70 94.42 62.17
CA GLU A 257 -17.79 95.34 63.32
C GLU A 257 -18.11 94.55 64.58
N ARG A 258 -17.49 94.89 65.71
CA ARG A 258 -17.47 94.12 66.97
C ARG A 258 -18.82 94.10 67.73
N GLY A 259 -19.94 93.80 67.08
CA GLY A 259 -21.24 93.66 67.71
C GLY A 259 -22.27 93.00 66.78
N TYR A 260 -23.05 92.07 67.34
CA TYR A 260 -24.12 91.30 66.68
C TYR A 260 -25.05 92.15 65.76
N SER A 261 -25.32 91.71 64.52
CA SER A 261 -26.66 91.74 63.87
C SER A 261 -26.64 91.34 62.37
N GLU A 262 -27.84 91.30 61.80
CA GLU A 262 -28.37 90.55 60.65
C GLU A 262 -28.35 91.34 59.32
N TYR A 263 -27.26 91.35 58.53
CA TYR A 263 -27.32 91.87 57.15
C TYR A 263 -26.35 91.17 56.18
N THR A 264 -26.71 91.13 54.89
CA THR A 264 -26.03 90.42 53.78
C THR A 264 -24.64 90.96 53.40
N TYR A 265 -24.24 92.11 53.93
CA TYR A 265 -22.97 92.79 53.68
C TYR A 265 -21.77 92.22 54.48
N TRP A 266 -22.01 91.28 55.40
CA TRP A 266 -20.99 90.69 56.29
C TRP A 266 -20.63 89.24 55.93
N LEU A 267 -21.15 88.73 54.81
CA LEU A 267 -20.91 87.38 54.30
C LEU A 267 -19.67 87.39 53.40
N ASN A 268 -18.59 86.80 53.91
CA ASN A 268 -17.37 86.53 53.16
C ASN A 268 -17.56 85.27 52.32
N GLU A 269 -17.09 85.26 51.08
CA GLU A 269 -17.08 84.06 50.23
C GLU A 269 -15.63 83.76 49.86
N VAL A 270 -15.19 82.55 50.21
CA VAL A 270 -13.89 82.03 49.80
C VAL A 270 -14.11 81.14 48.59
N GLY A 271 -13.43 81.47 47.49
CA GLY A 271 -13.34 80.60 46.33
C GLY A 271 -12.28 79.54 46.56
N LEU A 272 -12.57 78.31 46.15
CA LEU A 272 -11.62 77.24 45.99
C LEU A 272 -11.36 77.08 44.48
N ASP A 273 -10.10 77.15 44.08
CA ASP A 273 -9.66 76.91 42.71
C ASP A 273 -8.25 76.34 42.75
N PHE A 274 -8.14 75.04 42.49
CA PHE A 274 -6.87 74.36 42.53
C PHE A 274 -5.89 74.87 41.47
N SER A 275 -6.36 75.50 40.37
CA SER A 275 -5.49 76.13 39.35
C SER A 275 -4.63 77.27 39.82
N LYS A 276 -4.89 77.75 41.04
CA LYS A 276 -4.09 78.77 41.70
C LYS A 276 -2.94 78.22 42.55
N ILE A 277 -2.77 76.89 42.64
CA ILE A 277 -1.64 76.31 43.33
C ILE A 277 -0.45 76.27 42.38
N GLU A 278 0.54 77.13 42.64
CA GLU A 278 1.77 77.18 41.86
C GLU A 278 2.54 75.86 41.95
N GLY A 279 2.94 75.32 40.80
CA GLY A 279 3.70 74.07 40.71
C GLY A 279 2.87 72.78 40.70
N LEU A 280 1.53 72.84 40.77
CA LEU A 280 0.67 71.66 40.63
C LEU A 280 0.10 71.53 39.21
N PRO A 281 0.32 70.39 38.52
CA PRO A 281 -0.38 70.08 37.27
C PRO A 281 -1.85 69.80 37.54
N ILE A 282 -2.75 70.29 36.66
CA ILE A 282 -4.20 70.16 36.84
C ILE A 282 -4.88 69.60 35.59
N ALA A 283 -5.76 68.64 35.79
CA ALA A 283 -6.51 67.94 34.75
C ALA A 283 -8.01 68.12 34.92
N GLU A 284 -8.78 67.78 33.89
CA GLU A 284 -10.25 67.93 33.89
C GLU A 284 -10.99 66.66 34.38
N GLU A 285 -10.30 65.55 34.63
CA GLU A 285 -10.92 64.23 34.84
C GLU A 285 -10.33 63.43 36.02
N ASN A 286 -11.18 62.66 36.72
CA ASN A 286 -10.81 61.85 37.89
C ASN A 286 -10.40 60.43 37.45
N ARG A 287 -9.27 59.87 37.92
CA ARG A 287 -8.82 58.50 37.57
C ARG A 287 -9.08 57.54 38.74
N SER A 288 -9.94 56.53 38.54
CA SER A 288 -10.09 55.41 39.49
C SER A 288 -8.99 54.35 39.26
N ARG A 289 -8.52 53.70 40.34
CA ARG A 289 -7.63 52.52 40.24
C ARG A 289 -8.40 51.36 39.60
N ASN A 290 -8.10 51.06 38.35
CA ASN A 290 -8.73 49.98 37.57
C ASN A 290 -7.92 48.68 37.66
N LEU A 291 -8.59 47.55 37.38
CA LEU A 291 -7.93 46.28 37.06
C LEU A 291 -6.93 46.51 35.91
N THR A 292 -5.66 46.24 36.16
CA THR A 292 -4.56 46.57 35.26
C THR A 292 -4.47 45.54 34.14
N PHE A 293 -4.39 46.01 32.89
CA PHE A 293 -3.96 45.21 31.74
C PHE A 293 -2.44 45.28 31.67
N ALA A 294 -1.77 44.16 31.43
CA ALA A 294 -0.34 44.15 31.13
C ALA A 294 -0.12 44.05 29.62
N PHE A 295 0.86 44.78 29.10
CA PHE A 295 1.23 44.71 27.70
C PHE A 295 2.61 44.08 27.59
N TRP A 296 2.72 43.06 26.74
CA TRP A 296 3.92 42.26 26.57
C TRP A 296 4.41 42.36 25.14
N VAL A 297 5.71 42.31 24.92
CA VAL A 297 6.30 42.23 23.58
C VAL A 297 7.25 41.04 23.54
N LEU A 298 7.18 40.27 22.46
CA LEU A 298 8.11 39.18 22.19
C LEU A 298 9.35 39.74 21.47
N ILE A 299 10.54 39.48 21.99
CA ILE A 299 11.81 40.01 21.46
C ILE A 299 12.74 38.85 21.12
N LYS A 300 13.48 38.95 20.01
CA LYS A 300 14.47 37.95 19.61
C LYS A 300 15.72 38.06 20.49
N ASN A 301 16.15 36.93 21.05
CA ASN A 301 17.39 36.81 21.80
C ASN A 301 18.57 37.00 20.85
N GLU A 302 19.63 37.66 21.32
CA GLU A 302 20.88 37.83 20.55
C GLU A 302 21.79 36.61 20.61
#